data_AF-A0A069ZJC9-F1
#
_entry.id   AF-A0A069ZJC9-F1
#
_cell.length_a   1.000
_cell.length_b   1.000
_cell.length_c   1.000
_cell.angle_alpha   90.00
_cell.angle_beta   90.00
_cell.angle_gamma   90.00
#
_symmetry.space_group_name_H-M   'P 1'
#
loop_
_entity.id
_entity.type
_entity.pdbx_description
1 polymer ?
#
loop_
_entity_poly.entity_id
_entity_poly.type
_entity_poly.pdbx_seq_one_letter_code
_entity_poly.pdbx_strand_id
1 'polypeptide(L)'
;MAKYFHFLPLLLTLLFASDLGAQTYYRSEEPHCTAPKDSTTLLGLDVVGEGFFRNDEYASDLVADYTLPGYRLRANLSYRPETHLPIELRLGVYNLYYWGATRYPAALAYQDLPYWRGDGDRYTRLRLLPYFQASIQPAAG
;
A
#
# COMPACT_ATOMS: atom_id res chain seq x y z
N MET A 1 -17.64 -17.70 -49.60
CA MET A 1 -17.83 -17.01 -48.30
C MET A 1 -17.49 -17.94 -47.13
N ALA A 2 -16.21 -18.28 -46.90
CA ALA A 2 -15.85 -19.20 -45.79
C ALA A 2 -14.38 -19.10 -45.32
N LYS A 3 -13.75 -17.91 -45.35
CA LYS A 3 -12.32 -17.76 -44.98
C LYS A 3 -12.07 -17.30 -43.52
N TYR A 4 -13.10 -16.93 -42.78
CA TYR A 4 -12.95 -16.37 -41.42
C TYR A 4 -13.31 -17.33 -40.29
N PHE A 5 -13.78 -18.55 -40.60
CA PHE A 5 -14.25 -19.51 -39.59
C PHE A 5 -13.11 -20.06 -38.71
N HIS A 6 -11.85 -20.00 -39.18
CA HIS A 6 -10.67 -20.45 -38.42
C HIS A 6 -10.15 -19.44 -37.40
N PHE A 7 -10.58 -18.18 -37.45
CA PHE A 7 -10.19 -17.17 -36.45
C PHE A 7 -11.07 -17.21 -35.19
N LEU A 8 -12.28 -17.76 -35.30
CA LEU A 8 -13.21 -17.90 -34.18
C LEU A 8 -12.66 -18.76 -33.03
N PRO A 9 -12.09 -19.96 -33.26
CA PRO A 9 -11.52 -20.74 -32.15
C PRO A 9 -10.29 -20.05 -31.54
N LEU A 10 -9.47 -19.35 -32.34
CA LEU A 10 -8.29 -18.62 -31.85
C LEU A 10 -8.69 -17.43 -30.95
N LEU A 11 -9.71 -16.67 -31.35
CA LEU A 11 -10.30 -15.61 -30.54
C LEU A 11 -10.87 -16.17 -29.23
N LEU A 12 -11.57 -17.31 -29.32
CA LEU A 12 -12.17 -17.97 -28.17
C LEU A 12 -11.10 -18.45 -27.19
N THR A 13 -10.01 -19.06 -27.67
CA THR A 13 -8.87 -19.44 -26.83
C THR A 13 -8.17 -18.25 -26.20
N LEU A 14 -8.10 -17.10 -26.89
CA LEU A 14 -7.49 -15.89 -26.33
C LEU A 14 -8.32 -15.33 -25.17
N LEU A 15 -9.65 -15.38 -25.29
CA LEU A 15 -10.60 -14.94 -24.26
C LEU A 15 -10.62 -15.87 -23.04
N PHE A 16 -10.44 -17.18 -23.24
CA PHE A 16 -10.42 -18.18 -22.16
C PHE A 16 -9.03 -18.42 -21.54
N ALA A 17 -7.93 -18.01 -22.21
CA ALA A 17 -6.57 -18.12 -21.68
C ALA A 17 -6.15 -16.89 -20.84
N SER A 18 -6.84 -15.76 -20.99
CA SER A 18 -6.74 -14.68 -20.03
C SER A 18 -7.48 -15.09 -18.76
N ASP A 19 -6.72 -15.55 -17.77
CA ASP A 19 -7.14 -15.39 -16.38
C ASP A 19 -7.39 -13.89 -16.16
N LEU A 20 -8.63 -13.43 -16.35
CA LEU A 20 -9.17 -12.29 -15.62
C LEU A 20 -9.37 -12.74 -14.16
N GLY A 21 -8.34 -13.34 -13.58
CA GLY A 21 -8.28 -13.66 -12.17
C GLY A 21 -8.22 -12.33 -11.45
N ALA A 22 -9.32 -11.99 -10.79
CA ALA A 22 -9.44 -11.00 -9.73
C ALA A 22 -8.44 -9.84 -9.83
N GLN A 23 -8.90 -8.67 -10.28
CA GLN A 23 -8.18 -7.44 -9.98
C GLN A 23 -7.97 -7.43 -8.46
N THR A 24 -6.73 -7.70 -8.05
CA THR A 24 -6.43 -7.88 -6.64
C THR A 24 -6.71 -6.54 -5.98
N TYR A 25 -7.57 -6.55 -4.96
CA TYR A 25 -7.96 -5.35 -4.21
C TYR A 25 -6.76 -4.48 -3.81
N TYR A 26 -5.63 -5.14 -3.57
CA TYR A 26 -4.37 -4.52 -3.31
C TYR A 26 -3.25 -5.31 -4.01
N ARG A 27 -2.48 -4.63 -4.85
CA ARG A 27 -1.26 -5.15 -5.46
C ARG A 27 -0.10 -4.25 -5.08
N SER A 28 0.91 -4.80 -4.43
CA SER A 28 2.14 -4.07 -4.13
C SER A 28 3.36 -4.76 -4.68
N GLU A 29 4.41 -3.97 -4.89
CA GLU A 29 5.75 -4.48 -5.12
C GLU A 29 6.34 -5.07 -3.83
N GLU A 30 7.34 -5.93 -3.97
CA GLU A 30 8.08 -6.42 -2.82
C GLU A 30 8.78 -5.24 -2.12
N PRO A 31 8.58 -5.04 -0.80
CA PRO A 31 9.19 -3.92 -0.10
C PRO A 31 10.71 -3.98 -0.17
N HIS A 32 11.34 -2.95 -0.73
CA HIS A 32 12.79 -2.87 -0.76
C HIS A 32 13.32 -2.36 0.58
N CYS A 33 14.13 -3.16 1.26
CA CYS A 33 14.69 -2.83 2.56
C CYS A 33 16.21 -2.62 2.46
N THR A 34 16.73 -1.51 2.99
CA THR A 34 18.16 -1.21 3.03
C THR A 34 18.88 -1.75 4.28
N ALA A 35 18.18 -2.52 5.12
CA ALA A 35 18.70 -3.00 6.40
C ALA A 35 19.99 -3.84 6.24
N PRO A 36 20.96 -3.70 7.16
CA PRO A 36 22.04 -4.67 7.30
C PRO A 36 21.47 -6.07 7.56
N LYS A 37 21.95 -7.07 6.82
CA LYS A 37 21.49 -8.47 6.95
C LYS A 37 21.83 -9.14 8.28
N ASP A 38 22.71 -8.53 9.07
CA ASP A 38 23.25 -9.13 10.29
C ASP A 38 22.37 -8.83 11.51
N SER A 39 21.84 -9.90 12.11
CA SER A 39 21.01 -9.89 13.32
C SER A 39 21.75 -9.44 14.58
N THR A 40 23.09 -9.34 14.52
CA THR A 40 23.99 -8.98 15.62
C THR A 40 24.18 -7.49 15.83
N THR A 41 23.59 -6.63 15.00
CA THR A 41 23.79 -5.18 15.11
C THR A 41 22.97 -4.60 16.28
N LEU A 42 23.67 -4.02 17.27
CA LEU A 42 23.07 -3.36 18.44
C LEU A 42 22.20 -2.15 18.07
N LEU A 43 22.51 -1.48 16.96
CA LEU A 43 21.73 -0.37 16.39
C LEU A 43 21.54 -0.59 14.88
N GLY A 44 20.31 -0.81 14.43
CA GLY A 44 19.96 -0.98 13.02
C GLY A 44 19.21 0.22 12.45
N LEU A 45 19.47 0.55 11.19
CA LEU A 45 18.70 1.53 10.43
C LEU A 45 18.10 0.85 9.22
N ASP A 46 16.77 0.79 9.17
CA ASP A 46 16.01 0.13 8.12
C ASP A 46 15.18 1.17 7.37
N VAL A 47 15.42 1.31 6.08
CA VAL A 47 14.57 2.10 5.19
C VAL A 47 13.84 1.14 4.26
N VAL A 48 12.51 1.20 4.28
CA VAL A 48 11.62 0.34 3.50
C VAL A 48 10.76 1.19 2.58
N GLY A 49 10.85 0.92 1.28
CA GLY A 49 10.00 1.53 0.25
C GLY A 49 9.15 0.49 -0.45
N GLU A 50 7.86 0.80 -0.67
CA GLU A 50 6.91 -0.07 -1.37
C GLU A 50 6.02 0.79 -2.28
N GLY A 51 6.01 0.49 -3.58
CA GLY A 51 4.99 0.99 -4.51
C GLY A 51 3.78 0.06 -4.53
N PHE A 52 2.58 0.62 -4.62
CA PHE A 52 1.35 -0.18 -4.68
C PHE A 52 0.26 0.43 -5.56
N PHE A 53 -0.66 -0.43 -5.98
CA PHE A 53 -1.92 -0.12 -6.63
C PHE A 53 -3.04 -0.69 -5.75
N ARG A 54 -3.99 0.16 -5.36
CA ARG A 54 -5.20 -0.26 -4.65
C ARG A 54 -6.38 -0.14 -5.59
N ASN A 55 -7.08 -1.23 -5.84
CA ASN A 55 -8.29 -1.22 -6.67
C ASN A 55 -9.54 -0.96 -5.82
N ASP A 56 -10.63 -0.52 -6.46
CA ASP A 56 -11.98 -0.56 -5.89
C ASP A 56 -12.13 0.15 -4.55
N GLU A 57 -11.56 1.35 -4.40
CA GLU A 57 -11.64 2.08 -3.13
C GLU A 57 -13.09 2.51 -2.78
N TYR A 58 -13.96 2.65 -3.79
CA TYR A 58 -15.34 3.14 -3.66
C TYR A 58 -16.36 2.44 -4.57
N ALA A 59 -16.14 1.15 -4.90
CA ALA A 59 -17.06 0.38 -5.74
C ALA A 59 -18.50 0.45 -5.21
N SER A 60 -19.36 1.13 -5.96
CA SER A 60 -20.78 1.31 -5.66
C SER A 60 -21.54 1.51 -6.97
N ASP A 61 -22.81 1.13 -7.00
CA ASP A 61 -23.68 1.20 -8.19
C ASP A 61 -23.77 2.60 -8.83
N LEU A 62 -23.33 3.65 -8.10
CA LEU A 62 -23.41 5.06 -8.49
C LEU A 62 -22.06 5.70 -8.84
N VAL A 63 -20.92 5.05 -8.56
CA VAL A 63 -19.59 5.64 -8.70
C VAL A 63 -18.66 4.68 -9.42
N ALA A 64 -18.03 5.14 -10.51
CA ALA A 64 -17.07 4.34 -11.27
C ALA A 64 -15.82 4.02 -10.43
N ASP A 65 -15.38 2.77 -10.50
CA ASP A 65 -14.15 2.31 -9.87
C ASP A 65 -12.93 3.08 -10.40
N TYR A 66 -11.97 3.32 -9.52
CA TYR A 66 -10.66 3.79 -9.91
C TYR A 66 -9.57 3.04 -9.15
N THR A 67 -8.50 2.70 -9.85
CA THR A 67 -7.27 2.21 -9.23
C THR A 67 -6.50 3.39 -8.67
N LEU A 68 -6.16 3.32 -7.38
CA LEU A 68 -5.37 4.33 -6.68
C LEU A 68 -3.92 3.87 -6.52
N PRO A 69 -3.00 4.39 -7.34
CA PRO A 69 -1.59 4.09 -7.19
C PRO A 69 -0.99 4.94 -6.07
N GLY A 70 -0.01 4.41 -5.35
CA GLY A 70 0.63 5.10 -4.24
C GLY A 70 1.96 4.48 -3.84
N TYR A 71 2.59 5.08 -2.84
CA TYR A 71 3.79 4.52 -2.22
C TYR A 71 3.72 4.62 -0.70
N ARG A 72 4.45 3.69 -0.06
CA ARG A 72 4.72 3.68 1.37
C ARG A 72 6.21 3.78 1.57
N LEU A 73 6.60 4.67 2.47
CA LEU A 73 7.98 4.83 2.90
C LEU A 73 8.03 4.71 4.42
N ARG A 74 8.93 3.89 4.92
CA ARG A 74 9.13 3.69 6.35
C ARG A 74 10.62 3.74 6.65
N ALA A 75 11.02 4.53 7.63
CA ALA A 75 12.38 4.57 8.13
C ALA A 75 12.37 4.24 9.63
N ASN A 76 13.14 3.24 10.03
CA ASN A 76 13.15 2.69 11.37
C ASN A 76 14.57 2.64 11.91
N LEU A 77 14.73 3.12 13.13
CA LEU A 77 15.89 2.92 13.96
C LEU A 77 15.56 1.83 14.98
N SER A 78 16.23 0.68 14.89
CA SER A 78 16.11 -0.43 15.82
C SER A 78 17.29 -0.45 16.79
N TYR A 79 17.02 -0.73 18.07
CA TYR A 79 18.04 -0.83 19.10
C TYR A 79 17.79 -2.10 19.93
N ARG A 80 18.82 -2.94 20.03
CA ARG A 80 18.81 -4.19 20.78
C ARG A 80 19.89 -4.11 21.87
N PRO A 81 19.54 -3.70 23.10
CA PRO A 81 20.49 -3.73 24.20
C PRO A 81 20.84 -5.17 24.59
N GLU A 82 22.08 -5.38 24.99
CA GLU A 82 22.53 -6.65 25.59
C GLU A 82 22.02 -6.72 27.03
N THR A 83 20.79 -7.24 27.20
CA THR A 83 20.16 -7.45 28.50
C THR A 83 19.78 -8.92 28.69
N HIS A 84 19.57 -9.34 29.95
CA HIS A 84 19.10 -10.71 30.25
C HIS A 84 17.73 -11.03 29.60
N LEU A 85 16.98 -10.00 29.21
CA LEU A 85 15.74 -10.10 28.44
C LEU A 85 16.01 -9.64 27.00
N PRO A 86 15.58 -10.40 25.98
CA PRO A 86 15.71 -9.99 24.59
C PRO A 86 14.68 -8.90 24.26
N ILE A 87 15.06 -7.64 24.50
CA ILE A 87 14.22 -6.46 24.21
C ILE A 87 14.69 -5.83 22.90
N GLU A 88 13.74 -5.43 22.07
CA GLU A 88 13.98 -4.65 20.85
C GLU A 88 13.14 -3.36 20.91
N LEU A 89 13.83 -2.23 20.81
CA LEU A 89 13.21 -0.91 20.70
C LEU A 89 13.25 -0.47 19.24
N ARG A 90 12.15 0.07 18.74
CA ARG A 90 12.03 0.61 17.38
C ARG A 90 11.47 2.02 17.45
N LEU A 91 12.19 2.97 16.87
CA LEU A 91 11.73 4.32 16.64
C LEU A 91 11.64 4.51 15.13
N GLY A 92 10.49 4.91 14.61
CA GLY A 92 10.33 5.01 13.17
C GLY A 92 9.45 6.17 12.73
N VAL A 93 9.54 6.48 11.45
CA VAL A 93 8.66 7.40 10.75
C VAL A 93 8.06 6.70 9.54
N TYR A 94 6.78 6.94 9.31
CA TYR A 94 6.02 6.38 8.21
C TYR A 94 5.40 7.48 7.36
N ASN A 95 5.49 7.31 6.05
CA ASN A 95 4.81 8.14 5.07
C ASN A 95 4.03 7.25 4.10
N LEU A 96 2.82 7.71 3.79
CA LEU A 96 1.93 7.10 2.82
C LEU A 96 1.46 8.20 1.88
N TYR A 97 1.60 7.94 0.59
CA TYR A 97 1.20 8.86 -0.45
C TYR A 97 0.38 8.15 -1.51
N TYR A 98 -0.65 8.82 -2.00
CA TYR A 98 -1.50 8.34 -3.07
C TYR A 98 -1.43 9.32 -4.25
N TRP A 99 -1.08 8.82 -5.42
CA TRP A 99 -1.12 9.60 -6.66
C TRP A 99 -2.58 9.75 -7.11
N GLY A 100 -3.00 10.98 -7.39
CA GLY A 100 -4.38 11.28 -7.83
C GLY A 100 -5.35 11.67 -6.71
N ALA A 101 -5.02 11.43 -5.44
CA ALA A 101 -5.84 11.84 -4.29
C ALA A 101 -5.60 13.31 -3.88
N THR A 102 -5.56 14.26 -4.82
CA THR A 102 -5.39 15.69 -4.47
C THR A 102 -6.60 16.26 -3.74
N ARG A 103 -7.76 15.61 -3.89
CA ARG A 103 -9.00 15.89 -3.16
C ARG A 103 -9.61 14.54 -2.79
N TYR A 104 -9.99 14.37 -1.53
CA TYR A 104 -10.83 13.23 -1.13
C TYR A 104 -12.12 13.29 -1.96
N PRO A 105 -12.59 12.20 -2.60
CA PRO A 105 -13.79 12.18 -3.44
C PRO A 105 -15.02 12.33 -2.54
N ALA A 106 -15.27 13.55 -2.12
CA ALA A 106 -16.36 13.88 -1.24
C ALA A 106 -17.50 14.61 -1.95
N ALA A 107 -17.33 14.82 -3.25
CA ALA A 107 -18.26 15.61 -4.04
C ALA A 107 -19.58 14.88 -4.29
N LEU A 108 -19.71 13.58 -4.03
CA LEU A 108 -20.98 12.85 -4.22
C LEU A 108 -21.46 12.16 -2.94
N ALA A 109 -20.58 11.48 -2.19
CA ALA A 109 -20.98 10.69 -1.03
C ALA A 109 -21.32 11.50 0.24
N TYR A 110 -20.98 12.79 0.29
CA TYR A 110 -21.07 13.61 1.50
C TYR A 110 -21.69 15.00 1.27
N GLN A 111 -22.36 15.21 0.12
CA GLN A 111 -23.07 16.48 -0.14
C GLN A 111 -24.16 16.75 0.90
N ASP A 112 -24.74 15.68 1.45
CA ASP A 112 -25.87 15.71 2.37
C ASP A 112 -25.47 16.14 3.79
N LEU A 113 -24.16 16.18 4.08
CA LEU A 113 -23.64 16.57 5.39
C LEU A 113 -23.54 18.11 5.47
N PRO A 114 -24.34 18.78 6.33
CA PRO A 114 -24.45 20.24 6.35
C PRO A 114 -23.16 20.97 6.75
N TYR A 115 -22.17 20.27 7.31
CA TYR A 115 -20.85 20.82 7.67
C TYR A 115 -19.76 20.51 6.63
N TRP A 116 -20.02 19.65 5.66
CA TRP A 116 -19.06 19.27 4.64
C TRP A 116 -19.03 20.32 3.53
N ARG A 117 -17.98 21.15 3.48
CA ARG A 117 -17.88 22.24 2.49
C ARG A 117 -17.21 21.85 1.18
N GLY A 118 -16.67 20.63 1.04
CA GLY A 118 -15.94 20.23 -0.16
C GLY A 118 -14.64 21.04 -0.45
N ASP A 119 -14.43 22.16 0.25
CA ASP A 119 -13.24 23.03 0.22
C ASP A 119 -12.06 22.36 0.91
N GLY A 120 -11.58 21.27 0.31
CA GLY A 120 -10.35 20.56 0.68
C GLY A 120 -9.09 21.34 0.28
N ASP A 121 -9.00 22.61 0.62
CA ASP A 121 -7.92 23.52 0.17
C ASP A 121 -6.53 23.20 0.74
N ARG A 122 -6.42 22.20 1.63
CA ARG A 122 -5.13 21.71 2.14
C ARG A 122 -5.04 20.20 2.14
N TYR A 123 -4.85 19.63 0.95
CA TYR A 123 -4.24 18.31 0.84
C TYR A 123 -2.73 18.40 1.12
N THR A 124 -2.32 18.09 2.35
CA THR A 124 -0.91 17.97 2.70
C THR A 124 -0.35 16.67 2.11
N ARG A 125 0.46 16.80 1.06
CA ARG A 125 1.09 15.68 0.33
C ARG A 125 2.09 14.90 1.19
N LEU A 126 2.78 15.58 2.12
CA LEU A 126 3.78 14.96 2.99
C LEU A 126 3.23 14.85 4.41
N ARG A 127 2.85 13.64 4.82
CA ARG A 127 2.43 13.32 6.19
C ARG A 127 3.41 12.33 6.79
N LEU A 128 4.14 12.74 7.81
CA LEU A 128 5.05 11.88 8.54
C LEU A 128 4.37 11.47 9.85
N LEU A 129 4.21 10.16 10.03
CA LEU A 129 3.65 9.55 11.23
C LEU A 129 4.81 8.94 12.03
N PRO A 130 5.27 9.59 13.11
CA PRO A 130 6.26 9.00 13.99
C PRO A 130 5.61 7.86 14.80
N TYR A 131 6.38 6.84 15.11
CA TYR A 131 5.96 5.78 16.01
C TYR A 131 7.12 5.28 16.86
N PHE A 132 6.77 4.76 18.03
CA PHE A 132 7.68 4.10 18.95
C PHE A 132 7.09 2.74 19.33
N GLN A 133 7.90 1.70 19.27
CA GLN A 133 7.51 0.34 19.59
C GLN A 133 8.60 -0.30 20.46
N ALA A 134 8.18 -0.95 21.54
CA ALA A 134 9.01 -1.84 22.31
C ALA A 134 8.44 -3.26 22.20
N SER A 135 9.27 -4.23 21.83
CA SER A 135 8.88 -5.63 21.73
C SER A 135 9.86 -6.50 22.50
N ILE A 136 9.34 -7.55 23.15
CA ILE A 136 10.15 -8.59 23.76
C ILE A 136 10.12 -9.77 22.79
N GLN A 137 11.28 -10.21 22.32
CA GLN A 137 11.33 -11.42 21.48
C GLN A 137 11.13 -12.65 22.38
N PRO A 138 10.33 -13.64 21.99
CA PRO A 138 10.29 -14.91 22.72
C PRO A 138 11.68 -15.54 22.69
N ALA A 139 12.21 -15.95 23.85
CA ALA A 139 13.40 -16.80 23.86
C ALA A 139 13.06 -18.10 23.11
N ALA A 140 13.91 -18.52 22.19
CA ALA A 140 13.80 -19.85 21.60
C ALA A 140 13.92 -20.87 22.74
N GLY A 141 12.82 -21.59 23.00
CA GLY A 141 12.78 -22.70 23.95
C GLY A 141 13.44 -23.95 23.41
#